data_AF-A0A4R1U819-F1
#
_entry.id   AF-A0A4R1U819-F1
#
_cell.length_a   1.000
_cell.length_b   1.000
_cell.length_c   1.000
_cell.angle_alpha   90.00
_cell.angle_beta   90.00
_cell.angle_gamma   90.00
#
_symmetry.space_group_name_H-M   'P 1'
#
loop_
_entity.id
_entity.type
_entity.pdbx_description
1 polymer ?
#
loop_
_entity_poly.entity_id
_entity_poly.type
_entity_poly.pdbx_seq_one_letter_code
_entity_poly.pdbx_strand_id
1 'polypeptide(L)'
;MEDGQTSLHAKKNVGGRPTERGESKRAPISMRTTPAIRAALEEAAERGGRSLAQEIEQRLERSVAADEGAGSVATAAFLASITADIGAIEAATGQGWTVDLRTFGAVRYAIAEAIADRMPAPVEYAARLRAAIAEQRGVTAAAGFAADLVSGRLPPSLFSPAVFDELKTTYPAQLDAMIAQADQESSELVAELEREADRGREVFQEILDQRDQIARLRKRT
;
A
#
# COMPACT_ATOMS: atom_id res chain seq x y z
N MET A 1 11.50 94.34 28.14
CA MET A 1 10.42 94.23 27.15
C MET A 1 11.10 94.22 25.79
N GLU A 2 11.12 93.16 24.98
CA GLU A 2 10.42 91.87 24.99
C GLU A 2 11.30 90.87 24.23
N ASP A 3 11.38 89.67 24.79
CA ASP A 3 11.87 88.46 24.15
C ASP A 3 10.94 88.04 23.01
N GLY A 4 11.48 87.48 21.92
CA GLY A 4 10.64 87.05 20.80
C GLY A 4 11.31 86.18 19.73
N GLN A 5 12.31 85.36 20.07
CA GLN A 5 12.80 84.33 19.14
C GLN A 5 11.86 83.11 19.16
N THR A 6 10.96 83.07 18.18
CA THR A 6 10.04 81.94 17.98
C THR A 6 10.72 80.88 17.12
N SER A 7 11.02 79.74 17.74
CA SER A 7 11.55 78.51 17.14
C SER A 7 10.59 77.93 16.10
N LEU A 8 11.05 77.81 14.85
CA LEU A 8 10.40 77.01 13.81
C LEU A 8 10.86 75.55 13.92
N HIS A 9 10.16 74.76 14.74
CA HIS A 9 10.28 73.31 14.72
C HIS A 9 9.48 72.72 13.54
N ALA A 10 10.20 72.27 12.52
CA ALA A 10 9.66 71.44 11.45
C ALA A 10 9.22 70.08 12.01
N LYS A 11 7.90 69.85 12.06
CA LYS A 11 7.30 68.56 12.39
C LYS A 11 7.65 67.55 11.28
N LYS A 12 8.49 66.57 11.63
CA LYS A 12 8.83 65.42 10.78
C LYS A 12 7.63 64.47 10.75
N ASN A 13 6.94 64.38 9.62
CA ASN A 13 5.86 63.41 9.40
C ASN A 13 6.45 61.99 9.38
N VAL A 14 6.33 61.28 10.49
CA VAL A 14 6.60 59.83 10.56
C VAL A 14 5.36 59.10 10.06
N GLY A 15 5.15 59.12 8.74
CA GLY A 15 4.22 58.24 8.06
C GLY A 15 4.79 56.83 8.00
N GLY A 16 4.80 56.13 9.12
CA GLY A 16 5.14 54.72 9.16
C GLY A 16 4.01 53.91 8.55
N ARG A 17 4.22 53.38 7.33
CA ARG A 17 3.38 52.31 6.77
C ARG A 17 3.36 51.16 7.80
N PRO A 18 2.19 50.66 8.22
CA PRO A 18 2.12 49.53 9.13
C PRO A 18 2.97 48.39 8.58
N THR A 19 3.94 47.92 9.37
CA THR A 19 4.62 46.66 9.08
C THR A 19 3.60 45.56 9.36
N GLU A 20 3.03 45.00 8.29
CA GLU A 20 2.18 43.81 8.37
C GLU A 20 3.01 42.68 8.98
N ARG A 21 2.91 42.55 10.31
CA ARG A 21 3.44 41.42 11.06
C ARG A 21 2.52 40.24 10.78
N GLY A 22 2.95 39.32 9.92
CA GLY A 22 2.43 37.94 9.94
C GLY A 22 2.12 37.33 8.58
N GLU A 23 2.01 38.09 7.50
CA GLU A 23 1.88 37.48 6.17
C GLU A 23 3.26 37.02 5.68
N SER A 24 3.48 35.71 5.72
CA SER A 24 4.60 35.09 5.00
C SER A 24 4.57 35.59 3.56
N LYS A 25 5.69 36.18 3.14
CA LYS A 25 5.84 36.78 1.82
C LYS A 25 5.61 35.72 0.74
N ARG A 26 4.44 35.73 0.12
CA ARG A 26 4.07 34.79 -0.95
C ARG A 26 4.92 35.09 -2.20
N ALA A 27 5.53 34.07 -2.78
CA ALA A 27 6.24 34.19 -4.04
C ALA A 27 5.25 34.08 -5.20
N PRO A 28 5.29 34.97 -6.21
CA PRO A 28 4.41 34.85 -7.37
C PRO A 28 4.79 33.61 -8.19
N ILE A 29 3.80 32.78 -8.53
CA ILE A 29 3.94 31.63 -9.43
C ILE A 29 3.15 31.95 -10.70
N SER A 30 3.84 32.07 -11.83
CA SER A 30 3.22 32.16 -13.15
C SER A 30 3.16 30.77 -13.78
N MET A 31 1.95 30.22 -13.96
CA MET A 31 1.76 28.92 -14.60
C MET A 31 0.87 29.02 -15.84
N ARG A 32 1.05 28.09 -16.78
CA ARG A 32 0.13 27.86 -17.90
C ARG A 32 -0.58 26.53 -17.68
N THR A 33 -1.89 26.52 -17.88
CA THR A 33 -2.73 25.33 -17.77
C THR A 33 -3.65 25.22 -18.98
N THR A 34 -4.24 24.05 -19.19
CA THR A 34 -5.26 23.87 -20.23
C THR A 34 -6.58 24.52 -19.78
N PRO A 35 -7.45 24.94 -20.72
CA PRO A 35 -8.76 25.50 -20.39
C PRO A 35 -9.61 24.56 -19.52
N ALA A 36 -9.53 23.25 -19.78
CA ALA A 36 -10.26 22.23 -19.01
C ALA A 36 -9.80 22.17 -17.54
N ILE A 37 -8.48 22.18 -17.30
CA ILE A 37 -7.94 22.18 -15.93
C ILE A 37 -8.32 23.47 -15.21
N ARG A 38 -8.26 24.61 -15.91
CA ARG A 38 -8.66 25.90 -15.33
C ARG A 38 -10.13 25.89 -14.90
N ALA A 39 -11.04 25.44 -15.78
CA ALA A 39 -12.46 25.35 -15.48
C ALA A 39 -12.73 24.44 -14.26
N ALA A 40 -12.06 23.28 -14.19
CA ALA A 40 -12.19 22.37 -13.06
C ALA A 40 -11.70 22.96 -11.73
N LEU A 41 -10.63 23.78 -11.77
CA LEU A 41 -10.12 24.48 -10.58
C LEU A 41 -11.05 25.63 -10.15
N GLU A 42 -11.61 26.38 -11.10
CA GLU A 42 -12.58 27.45 -10.82
C GLU A 42 -13.86 26.88 -10.20
N GLU A 43 -14.41 25.80 -10.75
CA GLU A 43 -15.57 25.11 -10.18
C GLU A 43 -15.31 24.60 -8.75
N ALA A 44 -14.13 24.01 -8.52
CA ALA A 44 -13.73 23.55 -7.19
C ALA A 44 -13.56 24.71 -6.19
N ALA A 45 -12.99 25.83 -6.64
CA ALA A 45 -12.81 27.03 -5.83
C ALA A 45 -14.16 27.65 -5.43
N GLU A 46 -15.10 27.77 -6.37
CA GLU A 46 -16.47 28.23 -6.11
C GLU A 46 -17.19 27.32 -5.11
N ARG A 47 -17.14 25.99 -5.34
CA ARG A 47 -17.75 25.01 -4.43
C ARG A 47 -17.16 25.06 -3.02
N GLY A 48 -15.88 25.38 -2.91
CA GLY A 48 -15.17 25.52 -1.64
C GLY A 48 -15.28 26.89 -0.99
N GLY A 49 -15.86 27.89 -1.67
CA GLY A 49 -15.91 29.29 -1.20
C GLY A 49 -14.52 29.93 -1.08
N ARG A 50 -13.57 29.59 -1.94
CA ARG A 50 -12.18 30.09 -1.94
C ARG A 50 -11.84 30.78 -3.25
N SER A 51 -10.80 31.61 -3.26
CA SER A 51 -10.25 32.11 -4.51
C SER A 51 -9.53 30.98 -5.28
N LEU A 52 -9.46 31.11 -6.61
CA LEU A 52 -8.72 30.16 -7.46
C LEU A 52 -7.28 29.96 -6.99
N ALA A 53 -6.61 31.04 -6.56
CA ALA A 53 -5.23 30.96 -6.05
C ALA A 53 -5.14 30.14 -4.75
N GLN A 54 -6.08 30.32 -3.81
CA GLN A 54 -6.13 29.54 -2.57
C GLN A 54 -6.43 28.06 -2.82
N GLU A 55 -7.32 27.74 -3.77
CA GLU A 55 -7.61 26.35 -4.12
C GLU A 55 -6.38 25.66 -4.74
N ILE A 56 -5.64 26.37 -5.60
CA ILE A 56 -4.39 25.88 -6.18
C ILE A 56 -3.34 25.65 -5.08
N GLU A 57 -3.13 26.63 -4.20
CA GLU A 57 -2.20 26.54 -3.06
C GLU A 57 -2.55 25.33 -2.18
N GLN A 58 -3.81 25.18 -1.79
CA GLN A 58 -4.26 24.07 -0.95
C GLN A 58 -4.07 22.70 -1.63
N ARG A 59 -4.24 22.61 -2.95
CA ARG A 59 -4.01 21.35 -3.69
C ARG A 59 -2.53 21.04 -3.79
N LEU A 60 -1.69 22.04 -4.04
CA LEU A 60 -0.24 21.88 -4.08
C LEU A 60 0.31 21.49 -2.70
N GLU A 61 -0.14 22.13 -1.63
CA GLU A 61 0.22 21.76 -0.26
C GLU A 61 -0.18 20.32 0.05
N ARG A 62 -1.40 19.90 -0.32
CA ARG A 62 -1.84 18.51 -0.15
C ARG A 62 -0.99 17.53 -0.96
N SER A 63 -0.63 17.88 -2.19
CA SER A 63 0.23 17.04 -3.04
C SER A 63 1.62 16.88 -2.43
N VAL A 64 2.24 17.99 -2.03
CA VAL A 64 3.57 18.00 -1.41
C VAL A 64 3.54 17.22 -0.09
N ALA A 65 2.54 17.45 0.77
CA ALA A 65 2.40 16.71 2.02
C ALA A 65 2.14 15.21 1.79
N ALA A 66 1.44 14.83 0.71
CA ALA A 66 1.26 13.44 0.34
C ALA A 66 2.59 12.80 -0.11
N ASP A 67 3.38 13.51 -0.91
CA ASP A 67 4.70 13.05 -1.37
C ASP A 67 5.69 12.92 -0.21
N GLU A 68 5.71 13.90 0.71
CA GLU A 68 6.53 13.87 1.94
C GLU A 68 6.06 12.76 2.89
N GLY A 69 4.75 12.57 3.04
CA GLY A 69 4.16 11.58 3.94
C GLY A 69 4.29 10.13 3.45
N ALA A 70 4.35 9.91 2.14
CA ALA A 70 4.49 8.56 1.57
C ALA A 70 5.89 7.95 1.78
N GLY A 71 6.91 8.76 2.10
CA GLY A 71 8.28 8.31 2.35
C GLY A 71 9.06 7.86 1.11
N SER A 72 8.39 7.42 0.04
CA SER A 72 8.99 7.13 -1.26
C SER A 72 8.01 7.32 -2.42
N VAL A 73 8.55 7.55 -3.63
CA VAL A 73 7.75 7.63 -4.87
C VAL A 73 6.99 6.32 -5.14
N ALA A 74 7.59 5.17 -4.84
CA ALA A 74 6.96 3.87 -5.00
C ALA A 74 5.75 3.71 -4.04
N THR A 75 5.89 4.16 -2.80
CA THR A 75 4.78 4.17 -1.82
C THR A 75 3.67 5.11 -2.26
N ALA A 76 4.00 6.31 -2.75
CA ALA A 76 3.00 7.25 -3.24
C ALA A 76 2.20 6.67 -4.41
N ALA A 77 2.89 6.05 -5.38
CA ALA A 77 2.24 5.38 -6.50
C ALA A 77 1.33 4.21 -6.06
N PHE A 78 1.76 3.46 -5.05
CA PHE A 78 0.96 2.37 -4.48
C PHE A 78 -0.30 2.87 -3.78
N LEU A 79 -0.20 3.90 -2.94
CA LEU A 79 -1.36 4.49 -2.27
C LEU A 79 -2.33 5.12 -3.28
N ALA A 80 -1.81 5.72 -4.34
CA ALA A 80 -2.61 6.23 -5.45
C ALA A 80 -3.37 5.10 -6.17
N SER A 81 -2.74 3.94 -6.40
CA SER A 81 -3.45 2.80 -7.00
C SER A 81 -4.54 2.25 -6.09
N ILE A 82 -4.28 2.11 -4.77
CA ILE A 82 -5.32 1.69 -3.80
C ILE A 82 -6.52 2.65 -3.85
N THR A 83 -6.25 3.96 -3.89
CA THR A 83 -7.31 4.97 -3.94
C THR A 83 -8.15 4.84 -5.21
N ALA A 84 -7.52 4.57 -6.36
CA ALA A 84 -8.20 4.35 -7.62
C ALA A 84 -9.08 3.08 -7.56
N ASP A 85 -8.57 1.98 -7.00
CA ASP A 85 -9.31 0.73 -6.85
C ASP A 85 -10.54 0.90 -5.94
N ILE A 86 -10.38 1.62 -4.81
CA ILE A 86 -11.51 1.96 -3.93
C ILE A 86 -12.58 2.74 -4.71
N GLY A 87 -12.19 3.76 -5.47
CA GLY A 87 -13.12 4.56 -6.27
C GLY A 87 -13.86 3.72 -7.32
N ALA A 88 -13.18 2.77 -7.97
CA ALA A 88 -13.80 1.85 -8.92
C ALA A 88 -14.80 0.90 -8.23
N ILE A 89 -14.48 0.40 -7.04
CA ILE A 89 -15.35 -0.48 -6.24
C ILE A 89 -16.59 0.27 -5.76
N GLU A 90 -16.43 1.48 -5.23
CA GLU A 90 -17.56 2.33 -4.81
C GLU A 90 -18.47 2.68 -5.99
N ALA A 91 -17.90 3.01 -7.15
CA ALA A 91 -18.67 3.26 -8.37
C ALA A 91 -19.45 2.01 -8.84
N ALA A 92 -18.83 0.83 -8.78
CA ALA A 92 -19.47 -0.42 -9.19
C ALA A 92 -20.57 -0.89 -8.22
N THR A 93 -20.42 -0.61 -6.93
CA THR A 93 -21.39 -1.00 -5.89
C THR A 93 -22.47 0.06 -5.65
N GLY A 94 -22.21 1.31 -6.03
CA GLY A 94 -23.10 2.45 -5.78
C GLY A 94 -23.21 2.86 -4.31
N GLN A 95 -22.31 2.37 -3.45
CA GLN A 95 -22.30 2.63 -2.01
C GLN A 95 -20.88 2.99 -1.55
N GLY A 96 -20.79 3.80 -0.49
CA GLY A 96 -19.50 4.12 0.12
C GLY A 96 -18.94 2.92 0.91
N TRP A 97 -17.63 2.69 0.84
CA TRP A 97 -17.01 1.52 1.48
C TRP A 97 -17.05 1.57 3.01
N THR A 98 -17.23 2.76 3.59
CA THR A 98 -17.37 2.96 5.04
C THR A 98 -18.78 2.74 5.57
N VAL A 99 -19.79 2.67 4.68
CA VAL A 99 -21.20 2.54 5.07
C VAL A 99 -21.80 1.18 4.70
N ASP A 100 -21.27 0.49 3.69
CA ASP A 100 -21.76 -0.80 3.23
C ASP A 100 -20.74 -1.93 3.44
N LEU A 101 -21.19 -3.02 4.07
CA LEU A 101 -20.33 -4.14 4.44
C LEU A 101 -19.83 -4.94 3.22
N ARG A 102 -20.62 -4.99 2.14
CA ARG A 102 -20.22 -5.68 0.91
C ARG A 102 -19.13 -4.88 0.19
N THR A 103 -19.29 -3.57 0.07
CA THR A 103 -18.26 -2.67 -0.47
C THR A 103 -17.00 -2.70 0.38
N PHE A 104 -17.13 -2.69 1.71
CA PHE A 104 -16.00 -2.87 2.64
C PHE A 104 -15.23 -4.18 2.37
N GLY A 105 -15.95 -5.29 2.22
CA GLY A 105 -15.35 -6.60 1.93
C GLY A 105 -14.57 -6.61 0.61
N ALA A 106 -15.11 -5.98 -0.43
CA ALA A 106 -14.45 -5.84 -1.72
C ALA A 106 -13.18 -4.97 -1.64
N VAL A 107 -13.24 -3.83 -0.94
CA VAL A 107 -12.08 -2.96 -0.71
C VAL A 107 -10.98 -3.70 0.07
N ARG A 108 -11.35 -4.41 1.14
CA ARG A 108 -10.40 -5.19 1.93
C ARG A 108 -9.69 -6.25 1.09
N TYR A 109 -10.44 -6.95 0.23
CA TYR A 109 -9.86 -7.94 -0.68
C TYR A 109 -8.91 -7.31 -1.69
N ALA A 110 -9.31 -6.21 -2.34
CA ALA A 110 -8.47 -5.51 -3.31
C ALA A 110 -7.16 -4.99 -2.69
N ILE A 111 -7.21 -4.43 -1.47
CA ILE A 111 -6.00 -3.99 -0.75
C ILE A 111 -5.10 -5.18 -0.44
N ALA A 112 -5.66 -6.31 0.00
CA ALA A 112 -4.88 -7.51 0.30
C ALA A 112 -4.15 -8.04 -0.95
N GLU A 113 -4.85 -8.13 -2.09
CA GLU A 113 -4.24 -8.51 -3.38
C GLU A 113 -3.17 -7.49 -3.82
N ALA A 114 -3.43 -6.20 -3.72
CA ALA A 114 -2.49 -5.16 -4.11
C ALA A 114 -1.20 -5.15 -3.27
N ILE A 115 -1.30 -5.55 -1.99
CA ILE A 115 -0.15 -5.80 -1.12
C ILE A 115 0.57 -7.08 -1.54
N ALA A 116 -0.16 -8.18 -1.80
CA ALA A 116 0.41 -9.45 -2.20
C ALA A 116 1.20 -9.36 -3.52
N ASP A 117 0.70 -8.60 -4.50
CA ASP A 117 1.37 -8.37 -5.79
C ASP A 117 2.68 -7.59 -5.67
N ARG A 118 2.79 -6.75 -4.63
CA ARG A 118 3.96 -5.89 -4.39
C ARG A 118 4.87 -6.38 -3.28
N MET A 119 4.47 -7.43 -2.56
CA MET A 119 5.40 -8.12 -1.69
C MET A 119 6.63 -8.45 -2.54
N PRO A 120 7.82 -7.94 -2.17
CA PRO A 120 9.04 -8.44 -2.77
C PRO A 120 9.15 -9.87 -2.26
N ALA A 121 8.47 -10.81 -2.93
CA ALA A 121 8.93 -12.16 -2.90
C ALA A 121 10.35 -12.06 -3.47
N PRO A 122 11.39 -12.46 -2.73
CA PRO A 122 12.65 -12.78 -3.39
C PRO A 122 12.28 -13.56 -4.65
N VAL A 123 12.80 -13.21 -5.82
CA VAL A 123 12.43 -13.92 -7.06
C VAL A 123 12.59 -15.44 -6.88
N GLU A 124 13.58 -15.81 -6.05
CA GLU A 124 13.81 -17.15 -5.51
C GLU A 124 12.65 -17.68 -4.66
N TYR A 125 12.06 -16.89 -3.77
CA TYR A 125 10.91 -17.26 -2.94
C TYR A 125 9.62 -17.48 -3.74
N ALA A 126 9.27 -16.58 -4.66
CA ALA A 126 8.10 -16.79 -5.52
C ALA A 126 8.28 -18.01 -6.43
N ALA A 127 9.50 -18.22 -6.93
CA ALA A 127 9.82 -19.42 -7.70
C ALA A 127 9.74 -20.68 -6.84
N ARG A 128 10.30 -20.66 -5.61
CA ARG A 128 10.24 -21.78 -4.65
C ARG A 128 8.81 -22.10 -4.22
N LEU A 129 8.00 -21.10 -3.92
CA LEU A 129 6.60 -21.30 -3.55
C LEU A 129 5.78 -21.86 -4.72
N ARG A 130 5.97 -21.34 -5.93
CA ARG A 130 5.31 -21.90 -7.13
C ARG A 130 5.77 -23.33 -7.42
N ALA A 131 7.06 -23.62 -7.25
CA ALA A 131 7.61 -24.96 -7.40
C ALA A 131 7.01 -25.92 -6.36
N ALA A 132 6.96 -25.53 -5.09
CA ALA A 132 6.36 -26.31 -4.01
C ALA A 132 4.86 -26.58 -4.28
N ILE A 133 4.09 -25.57 -4.72
CA ILE A 133 2.67 -25.75 -5.08
C ILE A 133 2.53 -26.70 -6.28
N ALA A 134 3.39 -26.60 -7.30
CA ALA A 134 3.35 -27.47 -8.47
C ALA A 134 3.71 -28.92 -8.11
N GLU A 135 4.73 -29.11 -7.26
CA GLU A 135 5.15 -30.40 -6.73
C GLU A 135 4.05 -31.04 -5.89
N GLN A 136 3.45 -30.30 -4.96
CA GLN A 136 2.36 -30.78 -4.13
C GLN A 136 1.13 -31.20 -4.95
N ARG A 137 0.83 -30.47 -6.05
CA ARG A 137 -0.22 -30.87 -7.01
C ARG A 137 0.14 -32.16 -7.74
N GLY A 138 1.40 -32.32 -8.13
CA GLY A 138 1.90 -33.55 -8.74
C GLY A 138 1.79 -34.75 -7.81
N VAL A 139 2.19 -34.58 -6.55
CA VAL A 139 2.06 -35.59 -5.48
C VAL A 139 0.59 -35.93 -5.24
N THR A 140 -0.29 -34.94 -5.17
CA THR A 140 -1.74 -35.16 -4.98
C THR A 140 -2.35 -35.93 -6.16
N ALA A 141 -1.96 -35.61 -7.39
CA ALA A 141 -2.41 -36.33 -8.58
C ALA A 141 -1.89 -37.78 -8.59
N ALA A 142 -0.62 -37.99 -8.23
CA ALA A 142 -0.03 -39.32 -8.08
C ALA A 142 -0.72 -40.13 -6.97
N ALA A 143 -1.11 -39.47 -5.88
CA ALA A 143 -1.88 -40.09 -4.80
C ALA A 143 -3.29 -40.49 -5.22
N GLY A 144 -3.97 -39.65 -6.02
CA GLY A 144 -5.24 -40.02 -6.64
C GLY A 144 -5.11 -41.25 -7.54
N PHE A 145 -4.08 -41.28 -8.39
CA PHE A 145 -3.80 -42.43 -9.26
C PHE A 145 -3.48 -43.71 -8.45
N ALA A 146 -2.65 -43.61 -7.42
CA ALA A 146 -2.33 -44.74 -6.54
C ALA A 146 -3.58 -45.27 -5.82
N ALA A 147 -4.44 -44.37 -5.32
CA ALA A 147 -5.69 -44.75 -4.68
C ALA A 147 -6.63 -45.46 -5.67
N ASP A 148 -6.71 -44.99 -6.91
CA ASP A 148 -7.50 -45.64 -7.97
C ASP A 148 -6.91 -47.00 -8.37
N LEU A 149 -5.58 -47.15 -8.38
CA LEU A 149 -4.87 -48.41 -8.62
C LEU A 149 -5.16 -49.43 -7.51
N VAL A 150 -5.00 -49.04 -6.24
CA VAL A 150 -5.19 -49.92 -5.07
C VAL A 150 -6.66 -50.33 -4.92
N SER A 151 -7.59 -49.42 -5.20
CA SER A 151 -9.04 -49.69 -5.12
C SER A 151 -9.59 -50.44 -6.34
N GLY A 152 -8.77 -50.74 -7.35
CA GLY A 152 -9.19 -51.44 -8.56
C GLY A 152 -10.11 -50.62 -9.47
N ARG A 153 -10.10 -49.28 -9.32
CA ARG A 153 -10.86 -48.37 -10.19
C ARG A 153 -10.20 -48.17 -11.56
N LEU A 154 -8.90 -48.47 -11.69
CA LEU A 154 -8.20 -48.51 -12.97
C LEU A 154 -8.38 -49.87 -13.67
N PRO A 155 -8.69 -49.90 -14.98
CA PRO A 155 -8.83 -51.15 -15.69
C PRO A 155 -7.48 -51.88 -15.79
N PRO A 156 -7.41 -53.17 -15.39
CA PRO A 156 -6.15 -53.91 -15.36
C PRO A 156 -5.53 -54.12 -16.75
N SER A 157 -6.32 -53.95 -17.82
CA SER A 157 -5.83 -54.02 -19.21
C SER A 157 -4.87 -52.90 -19.60
N LEU A 158 -4.73 -51.86 -18.77
CA LEU A 158 -3.78 -50.77 -19.02
C LEU A 158 -2.33 -51.17 -18.73
N PHE A 159 -2.11 -52.28 -18.02
CA PHE A 159 -0.79 -52.73 -17.58
C PHE A 159 -0.61 -54.23 -17.81
N SER A 160 0.64 -54.69 -17.93
CA SER A 160 0.90 -56.13 -17.85
C SER A 160 0.72 -56.58 -16.39
N PRO A 161 0.35 -57.85 -16.13
CA PRO A 161 0.14 -58.35 -14.76
C PRO A 161 1.36 -58.13 -13.84
N ALA A 162 2.58 -58.36 -14.35
CA ALA A 162 3.81 -58.16 -13.59
C ALA A 162 4.04 -56.68 -13.21
N VAL A 163 3.77 -55.76 -14.13
CA VAL A 163 3.87 -54.30 -13.88
C VAL A 163 2.78 -53.83 -12.92
N PHE A 164 1.57 -54.40 -13.04
CA PHE A 164 0.46 -54.07 -12.15
C PHE A 164 0.74 -54.47 -10.70
N ASP A 165 1.27 -55.69 -10.48
CA ASP A 165 1.63 -56.16 -9.14
C ASP A 165 2.79 -55.35 -8.54
N GLU A 166 3.82 -55.03 -9.33
CA GLU A 166 4.95 -54.19 -8.90
C GLU A 166 4.49 -52.77 -8.52
N LEU A 167 3.65 -52.14 -9.33
CA LEU A 167 3.07 -50.84 -9.02
C LEU A 167 2.21 -50.89 -7.76
N LYS A 168 1.46 -51.97 -7.55
CA LYS A 168 0.61 -52.12 -6.36
C LYS A 168 1.41 -52.29 -5.08
N THR A 169 2.59 -52.92 -5.13
CA THR A 169 3.43 -53.16 -3.94
C THR A 169 4.38 -52.02 -3.63
N THR A 170 5.01 -51.44 -4.64
CA THR A 170 6.15 -50.53 -4.45
C THR A 170 5.72 -49.07 -4.44
N TYR A 171 4.71 -48.73 -5.25
CA TYR A 171 4.28 -47.34 -5.46
C TYR A 171 3.69 -46.68 -4.20
N PRO A 172 2.88 -47.37 -3.35
CA PRO A 172 2.34 -46.73 -2.15
C PRO A 172 3.41 -46.26 -1.17
N ALA A 173 4.43 -47.08 -0.90
CA ALA A 173 5.50 -46.71 0.03
C ALA A 173 6.38 -45.57 -0.50
N GLN A 174 6.64 -45.53 -1.80
CA GLN A 174 7.36 -44.42 -2.44
C GLN A 174 6.53 -43.13 -2.39
N LEU A 175 5.23 -43.22 -2.66
CA LEU A 175 4.33 -42.09 -2.62
C LEU A 175 4.19 -41.51 -1.20
N ASP A 176 4.04 -42.35 -0.17
CA ASP A 176 3.99 -41.90 1.23
C ASP A 176 5.28 -41.18 1.63
N ALA A 177 6.44 -41.68 1.19
CA ALA A 177 7.71 -41.01 1.42
C ALA A 177 7.80 -39.66 0.70
N MET A 178 7.31 -39.55 -0.54
CA MET A 178 7.25 -38.28 -1.28
C MET A 178 6.31 -37.27 -0.63
N ILE A 179 5.13 -37.71 -0.15
CA ILE A 179 4.18 -36.87 0.59
C ILE A 179 4.85 -36.34 1.86
N ALA A 180 5.47 -37.23 2.65
CA ALA A 180 6.14 -36.84 3.89
C ALA A 180 7.28 -35.83 3.65
N GLN A 181 8.06 -36.01 2.59
CA GLN A 181 9.11 -35.07 2.22
C GLN A 181 8.53 -33.71 1.81
N ALA A 182 7.52 -33.69 0.94
CA ALA A 182 6.88 -32.45 0.51
C ALA A 182 6.23 -31.69 1.68
N ASP A 183 5.60 -32.40 2.61
CA ASP A 183 5.02 -31.83 3.82
C ASP A 183 6.10 -31.23 4.74
N GLN A 184 7.24 -31.90 4.88
CA GLN A 184 8.39 -31.38 5.63
C GLN A 184 8.93 -30.09 4.99
N GLU A 185 9.21 -30.10 3.69
CA GLU A 185 9.74 -28.92 2.97
C GLU A 185 8.76 -27.73 3.03
N SER A 186 7.46 -28.00 2.89
CA SER A 186 6.41 -26.99 3.04
C SER A 186 6.41 -26.40 4.45
N SER A 187 6.49 -27.25 5.48
CA SER A 187 6.51 -26.82 6.89
C SER A 187 7.73 -25.96 7.23
N GLU A 188 8.91 -26.30 6.70
CA GLU A 188 10.14 -25.53 6.89
C GLU A 188 10.03 -24.13 6.24
N LEU A 189 9.45 -24.04 5.04
CA LEU A 189 9.26 -22.78 4.34
C LEU A 189 8.23 -21.87 5.05
N VAL A 190 7.17 -22.45 5.62
CA VAL A 190 6.22 -21.72 6.46
C VAL A 190 6.91 -21.19 7.73
N ALA A 191 7.72 -22.00 8.40
CA ALA A 191 8.45 -21.56 9.59
C ALA A 191 9.50 -20.48 9.28
N GLU A 192 10.11 -20.49 8.09
CA GLU A 192 10.98 -19.41 7.62
C GLU A 192 10.21 -18.10 7.43
N LEU A 193 9.05 -18.16 6.78
CA LEU A 193 8.17 -17.00 6.60
C LEU A 193 7.70 -16.39 7.92
N GLU A 194 7.28 -17.23 8.86
CA GLU A 194 6.84 -16.76 10.17
C GLU A 194 7.95 -16.00 10.89
N ARG A 195 9.19 -16.50 10.82
CA ARG A 195 10.37 -15.82 11.38
C ARG A 195 10.68 -14.48 10.71
N GLU A 196 10.54 -14.38 9.38
CA GLU A 196 10.69 -13.10 8.67
C GLU A 196 9.56 -12.13 9.01
N ALA A 197 8.33 -12.63 9.14
CA ALA A 197 7.18 -11.83 9.55
C ALA A 197 7.33 -11.31 10.99
N ASP A 198 7.87 -12.13 11.91
CA ASP A 198 8.21 -11.71 13.28
C ASP A 198 9.26 -10.60 13.28
N ARG A 199 10.34 -10.73 12.50
CA ARG A 199 11.34 -9.66 12.34
C ARG A 199 10.72 -8.37 11.80
N GLY A 200 9.81 -8.48 10.83
CA GLY A 200 9.05 -7.33 10.33
C GLY A 200 8.18 -6.67 11.42
N ARG A 201 7.54 -7.46 12.29
CA ARG A 201 6.75 -6.95 13.44
C ARG A 201 7.62 -6.20 14.44
N GLU A 202 8.80 -6.72 14.76
CA GLU A 202 9.76 -6.07 15.67
C GLU A 202 10.20 -4.70 15.13
N VAL A 203 10.60 -4.62 13.87
CA VAL A 203 10.99 -3.35 13.21
C VAL A 203 9.83 -2.36 13.22
N PHE A 204 8.61 -2.81 12.93
CA PHE A 204 7.44 -1.95 12.96
C PHE A 204 7.15 -1.40 14.36
N GLN A 205 7.28 -2.25 15.40
CA GLN A 205 7.11 -1.81 16.78
C GLN A 205 8.16 -0.77 17.19
N GLU A 206 9.41 -0.95 16.78
CA GLU A 206 10.48 0.03 17.00
C GLU A 206 10.14 1.40 16.39
N ILE A 207 9.61 1.42 15.15
CA ILE A 207 9.18 2.65 14.48
C ILE A 207 8.06 3.35 15.26
N LEU A 208 7.09 2.59 15.79
CA LEU A 208 6.01 3.15 16.60
C LEU A 208 6.55 3.77 17.89
N ASP A 209 7.45 3.08 18.58
CA ASP A 209 8.06 3.55 19.81
C ASP A 209 8.89 4.83 19.59
N GLN A 210 9.66 4.90 18.50
CA GLN A 210 10.40 6.09 18.09
C GLN A 210 9.47 7.27 17.81
N ARG A 211 8.36 7.03 17.09
CA ARG A 211 7.36 8.07 16.80
C ARG A 211 6.75 8.64 18.09
N ASP A 212 6.44 7.77 19.05
CA ASP A 212 5.90 8.17 20.35
C ASP A 212 6.92 8.95 21.18
N GLN A 213 8.20 8.57 21.13
CA GLN A 213 9.27 9.32 21.77
C GLN A 213 9.39 10.75 21.19
N ILE A 214 9.37 10.90 19.86
CA ILE A 214 9.40 12.21 19.20
C ILE A 214 8.19 13.05 19.61
N ALA A 215 7.00 12.45 19.67
CA ALA A 215 5.78 13.14 20.10
C ALA A 215 5.88 13.64 21.55
N ARG A 216 6.50 12.88 22.45
CA ARG A 216 6.74 13.30 23.85
C ARG A 216 7.75 14.46 23.93
N LEU A 217 8.80 14.45 23.12
CA LEU A 217 9.78 15.55 23.07
C LEU A 217 9.13 16.85 22.59
N ARG A 218 8.29 16.80 21.56
CA ARG A 218 7.55 17.97 21.03
C ARG A 218 6.60 18.61 22.03
N LYS A 219 6.11 17.86 23.03
CA LYS A 219 5.21 18.40 24.08
C LYS A 219 5.95 19.14 25.20
N ARG A 220 7.28 19.02 25.29
CA ARG A 220 8.09 19.64 26.36
C ARG A 220 8.73 20.97 25.96
N THR A 221 8.84 21.23 24.67
CA THR A 221 9.27 22.50 24.06
C THR A 221 8.09 23.43 23.87
#